data_AF-A0A4S4F333-F1
#
_entry.id   AF-A0A4S4F333-F1
#
_cell.length_a   1.000
_cell.length_b   1.000
_cell.length_c   1.000
_cell.angle_alpha   90.00
_cell.angle_beta   90.00
_cell.angle_gamma   90.00
#
_symmetry.space_group_name_H-M   'P 1'
#
loop_
_entity.id
_entity.type
_entity.pdbx_description
1 polymer ?
#
loop_
_entity_poly.entity_id
_entity_poly.type
_entity_poly.pdbx_seq_one_letter_code
_entity_poly.pdbx_strand_id
1 'polypeptide(L)'
;MSLFFMLSFSVTFLQNTVFAPVLRIQPNPHVAAEAEKILSSSLEKIETFWLKENEQFLLGNTQPSMADLSLVCEIMQLEVLDEEDRNRILGPHKKVQQWIEDTKLATRPHFEEIHRLLFEVKANLQEQRLLGANTETESGL
;
A
#
# COMPACT_ATOMS: atom_id res chain seq x y z
N MET A 1 -6.26 12.34 -15.90
CA MET A 1 -6.37 11.70 -14.58
C MET A 1 -5.73 12.63 -13.57
N SER A 2 -6.53 13.31 -12.74
CA SER A 2 -6.01 14.17 -11.67
C SER A 2 -5.45 13.28 -10.55
N LEU A 3 -4.40 13.72 -9.85
CA LEU A 3 -3.81 13.03 -8.68
C LEU A 3 -4.87 12.59 -7.65
N PHE A 4 -5.99 13.31 -7.58
CA PHE A 4 -7.11 13.04 -6.68
C PHE A 4 -7.84 11.70 -6.93
N PHE A 5 -7.74 11.11 -8.14
CA PHE A 5 -8.41 9.84 -8.44
C PHE A 5 -7.64 8.61 -7.97
N MET A 6 -6.37 8.71 -7.59
CA MET A 6 -5.62 7.55 -7.06
C MET A 6 -6.04 7.14 -5.64
N LEU A 7 -6.69 8.05 -4.90
CA LEU A 7 -6.98 7.93 -3.46
C LEU A 7 -8.06 6.90 -3.08
N SER A 8 -8.77 6.27 -4.04
CA SER A 8 -9.85 5.33 -3.69
C SER A 8 -9.48 3.85 -3.86
N PHE A 9 -8.43 3.52 -4.62
CA PHE A 9 -8.25 2.16 -5.11
C PHE A 9 -7.43 1.26 -4.19
N SER A 10 -6.45 1.79 -3.45
CA SER A 10 -5.72 1.00 -2.44
C SER A 10 -6.67 0.57 -1.31
N VAL A 11 -7.47 1.50 -0.80
CA VAL A 11 -8.51 1.23 0.21
C VAL A 11 -9.54 0.23 -0.31
N THR A 12 -10.04 0.41 -1.53
CA THR A 12 -11.04 -0.49 -2.12
C THR A 12 -10.48 -1.91 -2.26
N PHE A 13 -9.23 -2.03 -2.70
CA PHE A 13 -8.54 -3.32 -2.78
C PHE A 13 -8.46 -3.96 -1.39
N LEU A 14 -7.93 -3.24 -0.40
CA LEU A 14 -7.74 -3.76 0.97
C LEU A 14 -9.06 -4.10 1.67
N GLN A 15 -10.13 -3.34 1.45
CA GLN A 15 -11.47 -3.64 1.97
C GLN A 15 -12.01 -4.98 1.44
N ASN A 16 -11.78 -5.27 0.16
CA ASN A 16 -12.28 -6.48 -0.49
C ASN A 16 -11.31 -7.68 -0.40
N THR A 17 -10.14 -7.51 0.23
CA THR A 17 -9.15 -8.58 0.45
C THR A 17 -8.85 -8.80 1.93
N VAL A 18 -8.16 -7.85 2.56
CA VAL A 18 -7.59 -7.99 3.91
C VAL A 18 -8.58 -7.66 5.01
N PHE A 19 -9.32 -6.57 4.86
CA PHE A 19 -10.16 -6.04 5.94
C PHE A 19 -11.57 -6.63 5.97
N ALA A 20 -11.98 -7.40 4.96
CA ALA A 20 -13.33 -7.95 4.89
C ALA A 20 -13.76 -8.71 6.16
N PRO A 21 -12.92 -9.59 6.75
CA PRO A 21 -13.27 -10.28 7.99
C PRO A 21 -13.46 -9.33 9.19
N VAL A 22 -12.60 -8.32 9.31
CA VAL A 22 -12.62 -7.35 10.42
C VAL A 22 -13.81 -6.40 10.31
N LEU A 23 -14.10 -5.94 9.08
CA LEU A 23 -15.20 -5.02 8.77
C LEU A 23 -16.57 -5.71 8.69
N ARG A 24 -16.60 -7.05 8.78
CA ARG A 24 -17.82 -7.88 8.63
C ARG A 24 -18.55 -7.60 7.32
N ILE A 25 -17.78 -7.32 6.27
CA ILE A 25 -18.30 -7.18 4.91
C ILE A 25 -18.00 -8.46 4.13
N GLN A 26 -18.86 -8.78 3.18
CA GLN A 26 -18.54 -9.86 2.24
C GLN A 26 -17.53 -9.33 1.23
N PRO A 27 -16.34 -9.96 1.08
CA PRO A 27 -15.38 -9.56 0.06
C PRO A 27 -15.99 -9.76 -1.32
N ASN A 28 -15.77 -8.80 -2.22
CA ASN A 28 -16.14 -8.93 -3.63
C ASN A 28 -14.87 -9.10 -4.49
N PRO A 29 -14.57 -10.33 -4.96
CA PRO A 29 -13.37 -10.60 -5.73
C PRO A 29 -13.28 -9.82 -7.06
N HIS A 30 -14.42 -9.52 -7.70
CA HIS A 30 -14.43 -8.72 -8.92
C HIS A 30 -14.00 -7.28 -8.64
N VAL A 31 -14.51 -6.68 -7.56
CA VAL A 31 -14.12 -5.33 -7.14
C VAL A 31 -12.66 -5.30 -6.71
N ALA A 32 -12.18 -6.32 -6.00
CA ALA A 32 -10.77 -6.44 -5.64
C ALA A 32 -9.87 -6.48 -6.89
N ALA A 33 -10.18 -7.33 -7.87
CA ALA A 33 -9.40 -7.46 -9.09
C ALA A 33 -9.40 -6.18 -9.94
N GLU A 34 -10.53 -5.48 -10.03
CA GLU A 34 -10.62 -4.19 -10.72
C GLU A 34 -9.82 -3.11 -10.00
N ALA A 35 -9.94 -3.02 -8.67
CA ALA A 35 -9.17 -2.08 -7.87
C ALA A 35 -7.66 -2.35 -7.98
N GLU A 36 -7.23 -3.61 -7.96
CA GLU A 36 -5.84 -3.99 -8.13
C GLU A 36 -5.31 -3.59 -9.51
N LYS A 37 -6.08 -3.83 -10.58
CA LYS A 37 -5.70 -3.42 -11.94
C LYS A 37 -5.49 -1.90 -12.02
N ILE A 38 -6.38 -1.12 -11.41
CA ILE A 38 -6.28 0.34 -11.40
C ILE A 38 -5.09 0.80 -10.56
N LEU A 39 -4.86 0.17 -9.39
CA LEU A 39 -3.70 0.42 -8.54
C LEU A 39 -2.39 0.15 -9.29
N SER A 40 -2.26 -0.99 -9.98
CA SER A 40 -1.07 -1.33 -10.76
C SER A 40 -0.83 -0.35 -11.91
N SER A 41 -1.87 0.02 -12.67
CA SER A 41 -1.74 1.05 -13.71
C SER A 41 -1.38 2.43 -13.14
N SER A 42 -1.84 2.71 -11.93
CA SER A 42 -1.52 3.93 -11.19
C SER A 42 -0.05 3.96 -10.78
N LEU A 43 0.47 2.88 -10.19
CA LEU A 43 1.89 2.75 -9.82
C LEU A 43 2.80 2.86 -11.05
N GLU A 44 2.44 2.21 -12.15
CA GLU A 44 3.15 2.35 -13.43
C GLU A 44 3.19 3.82 -13.89
N LYS A 45 2.08 4.55 -13.77
CA LYS A 45 2.02 5.96 -14.14
C LYS A 45 2.85 6.85 -13.23
N ILE A 46 2.90 6.56 -11.92
CA ILE A 46 3.81 7.25 -10.99
C ILE A 46 5.25 7.05 -11.46
N GLU A 47 5.64 5.81 -11.71
CA GLU A 47 7.01 5.44 -12.07
C GLU A 47 7.49 5.99 -13.42
N THR A 48 6.60 5.99 -14.42
CA THR A 48 6.98 6.29 -15.81
C THR A 48 6.77 7.76 -16.18
N PHE A 49 5.82 8.45 -15.54
CA PHE A 49 5.43 9.80 -15.91
C PHE A 49 5.72 10.83 -14.82
N TRP A 50 5.41 10.52 -13.56
CA TRP A 50 5.52 11.50 -12.47
C TRP A 50 6.90 11.52 -11.79
N LEU A 51 7.56 10.35 -11.70
CA LEU A 51 8.93 10.18 -11.25
C LEU A 51 9.88 10.22 -12.46
N LYS A 52 10.37 11.43 -12.77
CA LYS A 52 11.35 11.64 -13.84
C LYS A 52 12.68 10.96 -13.51
N GLU A 53 13.47 10.67 -14.54
CA GLU A 53 14.79 10.07 -14.35
C GLU A 53 15.71 10.98 -13.55
N ASN A 54 16.43 10.39 -12.58
CA ASN A 54 17.36 11.05 -11.66
C ASN A 54 16.75 12.06 -10.68
N GLU A 55 15.43 12.15 -10.60
CA GLU A 55 14.72 13.01 -9.65
C GLU A 55 14.32 12.25 -8.40
N GLN A 56 14.45 12.88 -7.24
CA GLN A 56 14.18 12.25 -5.94
C GLN A 56 12.69 12.30 -5.55
N PHE A 57 11.99 13.37 -5.94
CA PHE A 57 10.58 13.60 -5.62
C PHE A 57 9.76 13.89 -6.87
N LEU A 58 8.44 13.80 -6.75
CA LEU A 58 7.52 14.05 -7.85
C LEU A 58 7.78 15.42 -8.48
N LEU A 59 7.60 15.48 -9.80
CA LEU A 59 7.79 16.67 -10.64
C LEU A 59 9.24 17.18 -10.77
N GLY A 60 10.23 16.53 -10.14
CA GLY A 60 11.62 16.97 -10.17
C GLY A 60 11.98 17.95 -9.06
N ASN A 61 11.36 17.79 -7.90
CA ASN A 61 11.65 18.61 -6.73
C ASN A 61 12.81 18.04 -5.93
N THR A 62 13.53 18.91 -5.21
CA THR A 62 14.61 18.53 -4.28
C THR A 62 14.13 18.26 -2.87
N GLN A 63 12.86 18.54 -2.58
CA GLN A 63 12.19 18.26 -1.30
C GLN A 63 10.78 17.69 -1.57
N PRO A 64 10.23 16.86 -0.68
CA PRO A 64 8.90 16.31 -0.85
C PRO A 64 7.85 17.43 -0.78
N SER A 65 6.88 17.36 -1.69
CA SER A 65 5.70 18.21 -1.72
C SER A 65 4.49 17.56 -1.05
N MET A 66 3.37 18.27 -0.98
CA MET A 66 2.09 17.67 -0.56
C MET A 66 1.65 16.52 -1.47
N ALA A 67 2.02 16.53 -2.75
CA ALA A 67 1.72 15.44 -3.66
C ALA A 67 2.51 14.17 -3.28
N ASP A 68 3.77 14.34 -2.88
CA ASP A 68 4.62 13.24 -2.41
C ASP A 68 4.02 12.60 -1.17
N LEU A 69 3.75 13.42 -0.15
CA LEU A 69 3.18 12.93 1.11
C LEU A 69 1.82 12.26 0.92
N SER A 70 0.91 12.89 0.18
CA SER A 70 -0.43 12.34 -0.04
C SER A 70 -0.40 10.97 -0.71
N LEU A 71 0.38 10.81 -1.77
CA LEU A 71 0.46 9.55 -2.50
C LEU A 71 1.25 8.47 -1.74
N VAL A 72 2.34 8.84 -1.07
CA VAL A 72 3.10 7.88 -0.26
C VAL A 72 2.25 7.38 0.90
N CYS A 73 1.55 8.26 1.64
CA CYS A 73 0.64 7.84 2.70
C CYS A 73 -0.46 6.89 2.20
N GLU A 74 -0.98 7.11 0.98
CA GLU A 74 -1.96 6.22 0.37
C GLU A 74 -1.36 4.83 0.07
N ILE A 75 -0.16 4.78 -0.52
CA ILE A 75 0.53 3.53 -0.83
C ILE A 75 0.92 2.77 0.45
N MET A 76 1.24 3.47 1.54
CA MET A 76 1.57 2.85 2.82
C MET A 76 0.47 1.92 3.33
N GLN A 77 -0.80 2.14 2.96
CA GLN A 77 -1.87 1.23 3.37
C GLN A 77 -1.63 -0.22 2.90
N LEU A 78 -0.92 -0.42 1.78
CA LEU A 78 -0.55 -1.75 1.28
C LEU A 78 0.39 -2.51 2.24
N GLU A 79 0.99 -1.86 3.24
CA GLU A 79 1.80 -2.53 4.26
C GLU A 79 1.03 -3.58 5.07
N VAL A 80 -0.31 -3.54 5.09
CA VAL A 80 -1.15 -4.55 5.80
C VAL A 80 -1.32 -5.86 5.01
N LEU A 81 -0.91 -5.88 3.75
CA LEU A 81 -0.85 -7.11 2.95
C LEU A 81 0.21 -8.05 3.55
N ASP A 82 0.09 -9.34 3.25
CA ASP A 82 1.25 -10.21 3.42
C ASP A 82 2.37 -9.81 2.45
N GLU A 83 3.57 -10.34 2.72
CA GLU A 83 4.76 -9.99 1.96
C GLU A 83 4.67 -10.43 0.50
N GLU A 84 4.00 -11.55 0.21
CA GLU A 84 3.84 -12.07 -1.15
C GLU A 84 2.99 -11.11 -2.00
N ASP A 85 1.80 -10.76 -1.52
CA ASP A 85 0.89 -9.84 -2.21
C ASP A 85 1.48 -8.43 -2.32
N ARG A 86 2.13 -7.94 -1.26
CA ARG A 86 2.82 -6.65 -1.31
C ARG A 86 3.92 -6.65 -2.38
N ASN A 87 4.72 -7.72 -2.45
CA ASN A 87 5.80 -7.83 -3.43
C ASN A 87 5.26 -8.03 -4.85
N ARG A 88 4.13 -8.73 -5.02
CA ARG A 88 3.46 -8.89 -6.31
C ARG A 88 3.00 -7.54 -6.87
N ILE A 89 2.50 -6.65 -6.01
CA ILE A 89 2.00 -5.32 -6.41
C ILE A 89 3.13 -4.29 -6.54
N LEU A 90 3.98 -4.14 -5.52
CA LEU A 90 5.01 -3.09 -5.49
C LEU A 90 6.35 -3.52 -6.11
N GLY A 91 6.63 -4.83 -6.14
CA GLY A 91 7.91 -5.38 -6.59
C GLY A 91 8.36 -4.92 -7.98
N PRO A 92 7.47 -4.86 -8.99
CA PRO A 92 7.80 -4.32 -10.31
C PRO A 92 8.23 -2.85 -10.31
N HIS A 93 7.85 -2.08 -9.28
CA HIS A 93 7.98 -0.62 -9.26
C HIS A 93 9.14 -0.12 -8.41
N LYS A 94 10.36 -0.22 -8.95
CA LYS A 94 11.59 0.07 -8.20
C LYS A 94 11.77 1.55 -7.91
N LYS A 95 11.43 2.45 -8.84
CA LYS A 95 11.53 3.89 -8.58
C LYS A 95 10.51 4.33 -7.53
N VAL A 96 9.32 3.76 -7.56
CA VAL A 96 8.27 4.03 -6.55
C VAL A 96 8.73 3.59 -5.16
N GLN A 97 9.33 2.40 -5.05
CA GLN A 97 9.89 1.93 -3.77
C GLN A 97 10.96 2.87 -3.21
N GLN A 98 11.90 3.31 -4.05
CA GLN A 98 12.93 4.26 -3.62
C GLN A 98 12.32 5.60 -3.21
N TRP A 99 11.40 6.14 -4.01
CA TRP A 99 10.71 7.40 -3.73
C TRP A 99 9.89 7.37 -2.42
N ILE A 100 9.26 6.24 -2.09
CA ILE A 100 8.60 6.04 -0.80
C ILE A 100 9.61 6.17 0.35
N GLU A 101 10.75 5.49 0.25
CA GLU A 101 11.79 5.57 1.29
C GLU A 101 12.40 6.96 1.40
N ASP A 102 12.65 7.63 0.28
CA ASP A 102 13.16 9.00 0.27
C ASP A 102 12.17 9.99 0.91
N THR A 103 10.88 9.83 0.63
CA THR A 103 9.81 10.64 1.24
C THR A 103 9.70 10.40 2.74
N LYS A 104 9.75 9.13 3.18
CA LYS A 104 9.80 8.75 4.60
C LYS A 104 10.98 9.40 5.30
N LEU A 105 12.18 9.26 4.73
CA LEU A 105 13.43 9.81 5.26
C LEU A 105 13.39 11.33 5.39
N ALA A 106 12.90 12.02 4.36
CA ALA A 106 12.82 13.48 4.34
C ALA A 106 11.80 14.05 5.33
N THR A 107 10.85 13.23 5.81
CA THR A 107 9.75 13.69 6.69
C THR A 107 9.75 13.07 8.07
N ARG A 108 10.87 12.44 8.47
CA ARG A 108 11.10 12.00 9.84
C ARG A 108 11.13 13.17 10.82
N PRO A 109 10.64 12.99 12.06
CA PRO A 109 10.04 11.77 12.61
C PRO A 109 8.52 11.65 12.38
N HIS A 110 7.90 12.68 11.78
CA HIS A 110 6.45 12.80 11.71
C HIS A 110 5.81 11.72 10.84
N PHE A 111 6.50 11.28 9.81
CA PHE A 111 6.02 10.19 8.98
C PHE A 111 5.79 8.91 9.79
N GLU A 112 6.77 8.53 10.63
CA GLU A 112 6.65 7.35 11.50
C GLU A 112 5.57 7.53 12.55
N GLU A 113 5.42 8.73 13.10
CA GLU A 113 4.42 9.03 14.11
C GLU A 113 2.99 8.81 13.60
N ILE A 114 2.65 9.36 12.44
CA ILE A 114 1.29 9.27 11.89
C ILE A 114 0.95 7.88 11.35
N HIS A 115 1.96 7.09 10.94
CA HIS A 115 1.77 5.72 10.44
C HIS A 115 1.89 4.65 11.54
N ARG A 116 2.05 5.02 12.81
CA ARG A 116 2.17 4.05 13.91
C ARG A 116 0.99 3.09 13.96
N LEU A 117 -0.23 3.61 13.84
CA LEU A 117 -1.46 2.81 13.87
C LEU A 117 -1.50 1.78 12.74
N LEU A 118 -1.02 2.14 11.55
CA LEU A 118 -0.92 1.22 10.41
C LEU A 118 -0.04 0.01 10.74
N PHE A 119 1.11 0.24 11.38
CA PHE A 119 2.02 -0.86 11.76
C PHE A 119 1.44 -1.73 12.88
N GLU A 120 0.70 -1.15 13.83
CA GLU A 120 -0.04 -1.92 14.84
C GLU A 120 -1.11 -2.81 14.18
N VAL A 121 -1.86 -2.27 13.21
CA VAL A 121 -2.86 -3.04 12.43
C VAL A 121 -2.19 -4.17 11.65
N LYS A 122 -1.05 -3.91 11.00
CA LYS A 122 -0.26 -4.93 10.29
C LYS A 122 0.12 -6.08 11.22
N ALA A 123 0.68 -5.79 12.39
CA ALA A 123 1.07 -6.79 13.36
C ALA A 123 -0.12 -7.65 13.83
N ASN A 124 -1.24 -7.01 14.17
CA ASN A 124 -2.46 -7.71 14.60
C ASN A 124 -3.01 -8.64 13.52
N LEU A 125 -3.01 -8.20 12.25
CA LEU A 125 -3.46 -9.03 11.12
C LEU A 125 -2.54 -10.23 10.88
N GLN A 126 -1.22 -10.05 11.04
CA GLN A 126 -0.25 -11.14 10.94
C GLN A 126 -0.48 -12.19 12.04
N GLU A 127 -0.69 -11.76 13.29
CA GLU A 127 -1.01 -12.66 14.40
C GLU A 127 -2.30 -13.44 14.15
N GLN A 128 -3.36 -12.79 13.66
CA GLN A 128 -4.63 -13.46 13.34
C GLN A 128 -4.48 -14.53 12.26
N ARG A 129 -3.68 -14.26 11.21
CA ARG A 129 -3.40 -15.24 10.14
C ARG A 129 -2.64 -16.46 10.69
N LEU A 130 -1.65 -16.24 11.55
CA LEU A 130 -0.89 -17.33 12.18
C LEU A 130 -1.77 -18.19 13.10
N LEU A 131 -2.65 -17.57 13.89
CA LEU A 131 -3.60 -18.29 14.74
C LEU A 131 -4.57 -19.16 13.90
N GLY A 132 -5.11 -18.62 12.80
CA GLY A 132 -5.98 -19.37 11.89
C GLY A 132 -5.28 -20.61 11.29
N ALA A 133 -4.05 -20.44 10.80
CA ALA A 133 -3.27 -21.53 10.21
C ALA A 133 -2.98 -22.67 11.20
N ASN A 134 -2.71 -22.34 12.48
CA ASN A 134 -2.46 -23.34 13.52
C ASN A 134 -3.72 -24.17 13.84
N THR A 135 -4.90 -23.53 13.86
CA THR A 135 -6.16 -24.23 14.13
C THR A 135 -6.58 -25.19 13.01
N GLU A 136 -6.31 -24.86 11.75
CA GLU A 136 -6.57 -25.76 10.61
C GLU A 136 -5.68 -27.01 10.66
N THR A 137 -4.41 -26.84 11.07
CA THR A 137 -3.43 -27.93 11.17
C THR A 137 -3.78 -28.92 12.29
N GLU A 138 -4.35 -28.45 13.42
CA GLU A 138 -4.79 -29.31 14.52
C GLU A 138 -6.12 -30.04 14.24
N SER A 139 -7.00 -29.46 13.40
CA SER A 139 -8.28 -30.08 13.04
C SER A 139 -8.21 -31.11 11.90
N GLY A 140 -7.06 -31.20 11.22
CA GLY A 140 -6.79 -32.12 10.12
C GLY A 140 -6.07 -33.42 10.53
N LEU A 141 -5.87 -33.66 11.82
CA LEU A 141 -5.28 -34.88 12.42
C LEU A 141 -6.35 -35.69 13.18
#